data_AF-A0A972I5Y3-F1
#
_entry.id   AF-A0A972I5Y3-F1
#
_cell.length_a   1.000
_cell.length_b   1.000
_cell.length_c   1.000
_cell.angle_alpha   90.00
_cell.angle_beta   90.00
_cell.angle_gamma   90.00
#
_symmetry.space_group_name_H-M   'P 1'
#
loop_
_entity.id
_entity.type
_entity.pdbx_description
1 polymer ?
#
loop_
_entity_poly.entity_id
_entity_poly.type
_entity_poly.pdbx_seq_one_letter_code
_entity_poly.pdbx_strand_id
1 'polypeptide(L)'
;MKRLVALFVLMVILSTYSPSYADDLNLSGESAILIDVDTLEILYSKNPHQKLYPASTTKIMTGILAIELGNMDDIVTVDQEVVDLTDGSHIALEPGEELSLEHLINALLIESANDAALAIAKHISGSIDEFVKLMNEKAKAIGALNTNFVNPNGLPHEEHLSTAYDLALMAKYAMENETFREIVKNYTYTIPITNKKSQERNLWSANRLLYSTERINVNGTQTTIKYEGVNGVKTGYTIAAGQCLVTSYEKDGHKLIAVVLKSSGKNIYSDIHKLLNYGTNNFEKVKIGYGNKFIDNFPVENGVIPFVAGITKSDTYYIVEKSKVDLIEEKITKNTLEAPISKGQVIGKVEYYLEGRKISETDIISTMDIDLIPVPTLLDKIKSKWYLIVFLLLFLIRLWNLNRRRKRYRRRRTTLFGT
;
A
#
# COMPACT_ATOMS: atom_id res chain seq x y z
N MET A 1 46.48 21.49 8.58
CA MET A 1 45.40 21.24 7.58
C MET A 1 44.41 20.15 8.00
N LYS A 2 44.82 18.89 8.27
CA LYS A 2 43.86 17.80 8.59
C LYS A 2 42.92 18.08 9.78
N ARG A 3 43.40 18.73 10.85
CA ARG A 3 42.56 19.12 12.00
C ARG A 3 41.56 20.24 11.68
N LEU A 4 41.94 21.18 10.81
CA LEU A 4 41.07 22.27 10.36
C LEU A 4 39.97 21.76 9.41
N VAL A 5 40.29 20.76 8.57
CA VAL A 5 39.30 20.09 7.72
C VAL A 5 38.30 19.29 8.56
N ALA A 6 38.76 18.56 9.58
CA ALA A 6 37.87 17.82 10.49
C ALA A 6 36.93 18.74 11.27
N LEU A 7 37.42 19.88 11.76
CA LEU A 7 36.59 20.90 12.42
C LEU A 7 35.58 21.53 11.46
N PHE A 8 35.98 21.81 10.21
CA PHE A 8 35.08 22.36 9.20
C PHE A 8 33.98 21.34 8.82
N VAL A 9 34.32 20.06 8.65
CA VAL A 9 33.33 18.99 8.38
C VAL A 9 32.38 18.82 9.57
N LEU A 10 32.87 18.84 10.80
CA LEU A 10 32.02 18.76 12.00
C LEU A 10 31.08 19.97 12.12
N MET A 11 31.56 21.17 11.77
CA MET A 11 30.77 22.41 11.79
C MET A 11 29.70 22.40 10.70
N VAL A 12 30.00 21.85 9.51
CA VAL A 12 29.03 21.66 8.43
C VAL A 12 27.95 20.65 8.84
N ILE A 13 28.32 19.52 9.45
CA ILE A 13 27.37 18.51 9.96
C ILE A 13 26.47 19.09 11.06
N LEU A 14 27.02 19.94 11.95
CA LEU A 14 26.24 20.61 12.98
C LEU A 14 25.34 21.73 12.42
N SER A 15 25.75 22.40 11.34
CA SER A 15 24.94 23.46 10.69
C SER A 15 23.80 22.95 9.82
N THR A 16 23.77 21.65 9.49
CA THR A 16 22.64 21.01 8.80
C THR A 16 21.56 20.49 9.75
N TYR A 17 21.75 20.60 11.07
CA TYR A 17 20.67 20.37 12.04
C TYR A 17 19.79 21.60 12.13
N SER A 18 18.84 21.73 11.20
CA SER A 18 17.62 22.50 11.51
C SER A 18 16.84 21.68 12.54
N PRO A 19 16.64 22.15 13.78
CA PRO A 19 15.67 21.52 14.65
C PRO A 19 14.30 21.66 13.99
N SER A 20 13.82 20.59 13.38
CA SER A 20 12.39 20.44 13.12
C SER A 20 11.75 20.28 14.49
N TYR A 21 11.10 21.33 14.97
CA TYR A 21 10.22 21.23 16.13
C TYR A 21 9.00 20.41 15.69
N ALA A 22 9.12 19.09 15.77
CA ALA A 22 7.94 18.24 15.78
C ALA A 22 7.14 18.60 17.04
N ASP A 23 5.83 18.79 16.91
CA ASP A 23 4.95 19.06 18.05
C ASP A 23 5.05 17.93 19.06
N ASP A 24 5.63 18.18 20.24
CA ASP A 24 5.63 17.18 21.31
C ASP A 24 4.22 17.07 21.91
N LEU A 25 3.51 16.00 21.53
CA LEU A 25 2.17 15.72 22.02
C LEU A 25 2.12 15.33 23.51
N ASN A 26 3.27 15.22 24.18
CA ASN A 26 3.38 14.85 25.60
C ASN A 26 2.60 13.56 25.89
N LEU A 27 2.87 12.52 25.10
CA LEU A 27 2.22 11.20 25.24
C LEU A 27 2.76 10.46 26.46
N SER A 28 1.86 9.78 27.18
CA SER A 28 2.23 8.94 28.32
C SER A 28 2.92 7.64 27.89
N GLY A 29 2.53 7.06 26.76
CA GLY A 29 3.18 5.87 26.19
C GLY A 29 4.65 6.08 25.86
N GLU A 30 5.47 5.04 26.02
CA GLU A 30 6.91 5.08 25.72
C GLU A 30 7.19 5.08 24.21
N SER A 31 6.32 4.42 23.43
CA SER A 31 6.41 4.37 21.96
C SER A 31 5.05 4.65 21.34
N ALA A 32 5.03 5.41 20.25
CA ALA A 32 3.81 5.76 19.53
C ALA A 32 4.08 6.05 18.05
N ILE A 33 3.07 5.85 17.22
CA ILE A 33 3.08 6.24 15.81
C ILE A 33 1.67 6.59 15.33
N LEU A 34 1.59 7.54 14.40
CA LEU A 34 0.40 7.81 13.59
C LEU A 34 0.81 7.74 12.12
N ILE A 35 0.15 6.88 11.35
CA ILE A 35 0.38 6.75 9.92
C ILE A 35 -0.90 6.98 9.14
N ASP A 36 -0.74 7.42 7.90
CA ASP A 36 -1.78 7.32 6.88
C ASP A 36 -1.75 5.94 6.22
N VAL A 37 -2.93 5.35 6.06
CA VAL A 37 -3.11 3.97 5.57
C VAL A 37 -2.80 3.85 4.08
N ASP A 38 -3.19 4.86 3.28
CA ASP A 38 -3.07 4.81 1.82
C ASP A 38 -1.59 4.95 1.38
N THR A 39 -0.83 5.79 2.09
CA THR A 39 0.54 6.19 1.69
C THR A 39 1.64 5.63 2.59
N LEU A 40 1.31 5.09 3.76
CA LEU A 40 2.26 4.75 4.84
C LEU A 40 3.07 5.95 5.35
N GLU A 41 2.66 7.18 5.06
CA GLU A 41 3.34 8.37 5.56
C GLU A 41 3.22 8.41 7.09
N ILE A 42 4.36 8.59 7.76
CA ILE A 42 4.41 8.78 9.20
C ILE A 42 4.07 10.23 9.49
N LEU A 43 2.87 10.47 10.01
CA LEU A 43 2.39 11.80 10.38
C LEU A 43 2.99 12.23 11.73
N TYR A 44 3.11 11.28 12.67
CA TYR A 44 3.73 11.50 13.97
C TYR A 44 4.45 10.23 14.43
N SER A 45 5.57 10.38 15.14
CA SER A 45 6.21 9.24 15.81
C SER A 45 6.93 9.62 17.10
N LYS A 46 6.95 8.68 18.05
CA LYS A 46 7.75 8.70 19.28
C LYS A 46 8.35 7.32 19.45
N ASN A 47 9.66 7.17 19.32
CA ASN A 47 10.37 5.88 19.42
C ASN A 47 9.69 4.73 18.62
N PRO A 48 9.31 4.93 17.34
CA PRO A 48 8.40 4.01 16.65
C PRO A 48 8.97 2.60 16.43
N HIS A 49 10.30 2.45 16.45
CA HIS A 49 11.02 1.18 16.29
C HIS A 49 11.54 0.58 17.61
N GLN A 50 11.16 1.16 18.76
CA GLN A 50 11.54 0.59 20.05
C GLN A 50 10.84 -0.75 20.26
N LYS A 51 11.63 -1.80 20.55
CA LYS A 51 11.12 -3.13 20.85
C LYS A 51 10.49 -3.15 22.25
N LEU A 52 9.20 -3.46 22.31
CA LEU A 52 8.39 -3.53 23.53
C LEU A 52 7.49 -4.76 23.47
N TYR A 53 7.00 -5.19 24.63
CA TYR A 53 5.99 -6.24 24.71
C TYR A 53 4.68 -5.77 24.05
N PRO A 54 4.15 -6.49 23.04
CA PRO A 54 2.93 -6.10 22.35
C PRO A 54 1.65 -6.44 23.14
N ALA A 55 1.74 -7.30 24.16
CA ALA A 55 0.59 -7.89 24.84
C ALA A 55 -0.44 -8.45 23.83
N SER A 56 -1.73 -8.35 24.12
CA SER A 56 -2.80 -8.86 23.24
C SER A 56 -2.93 -8.17 21.88
N THR A 57 -2.16 -7.11 21.58
CA THR A 57 -2.11 -6.58 20.19
C THR A 57 -1.54 -7.62 19.21
N THR A 58 -0.81 -8.62 19.71
CA THR A 58 -0.43 -9.86 19.02
C THR A 58 -1.59 -10.53 18.29
N LYS A 59 -2.79 -10.48 18.87
CA LYS A 59 -3.98 -11.15 18.32
C LYS A 59 -4.46 -10.54 17.00
N ILE A 60 -3.95 -9.37 16.59
CA ILE A 60 -4.13 -8.85 15.24
C ILE A 60 -3.58 -9.86 14.23
N MET A 61 -2.33 -10.33 14.43
CA MET A 61 -1.69 -11.32 13.56
C MET A 61 -2.39 -12.68 13.64
N THR A 62 -2.72 -13.14 14.85
CA THR A 62 -3.43 -14.41 15.04
C THR A 62 -4.79 -14.41 14.34
N GLY A 63 -5.56 -13.33 14.49
CA GLY A 63 -6.89 -13.21 13.91
C GLY A 63 -6.87 -13.13 12.39
N ILE A 64 -5.96 -12.32 11.81
CA ILE A 64 -5.90 -12.23 10.34
C ILE A 64 -5.45 -13.54 9.71
N LEU A 65 -4.49 -14.25 10.31
CA LEU A 65 -4.07 -15.56 9.80
C LEU A 65 -5.18 -16.62 9.91
N ALA A 66 -5.96 -16.60 10.99
CA ALA A 66 -7.10 -17.50 11.14
C ALA A 66 -8.15 -17.29 10.03
N ILE A 67 -8.43 -16.03 9.68
CA ILE A 67 -9.35 -15.66 8.61
C ILE A 67 -8.79 -16.05 7.23
N GLU A 68 -7.48 -15.89 6.99
CA GLU A 68 -6.86 -16.17 5.69
C GLU A 68 -6.66 -17.67 5.42
N LEU A 69 -6.36 -18.45 6.45
CA LEU A 69 -5.93 -19.85 6.32
C LEU A 69 -7.02 -20.85 6.72
N GLY A 70 -8.00 -20.42 7.51
CA GLY A 70 -9.07 -21.27 7.99
C GLY A 70 -10.36 -21.11 7.19
N ASN A 71 -11.31 -21.98 7.49
CA ASN A 71 -12.68 -21.85 7.05
C ASN A 71 -13.57 -21.52 8.26
N MET A 72 -14.36 -20.45 8.17
CA MET A 72 -15.16 -19.90 9.28
C MET A 72 -16.15 -20.92 9.85
N ASP A 73 -16.64 -21.84 9.00
CA ASP A 73 -17.60 -22.89 9.35
C ASP A 73 -16.96 -24.14 9.98
N ASP A 74 -15.63 -24.23 10.02
CA ASP A 74 -14.94 -25.38 10.59
C ASP A 74 -15.27 -25.53 12.08
N ILE A 75 -15.67 -26.73 12.49
CA ILE A 75 -15.85 -27.05 13.89
C ILE A 75 -14.49 -27.39 14.51
N VAL A 76 -14.10 -26.59 15.49
CA VAL A 76 -12.90 -26.77 16.29
C VAL A 76 -13.28 -27.46 17.59
N THR A 77 -12.71 -28.65 17.81
CA THR A 77 -12.80 -29.34 19.10
C THR A 77 -11.64 -28.93 19.99
N VAL A 78 -11.95 -28.33 21.14
CA VAL A 78 -10.96 -27.89 22.12
C VAL A 78 -10.33 -29.13 22.77
N ASP A 79 -9.01 -29.23 22.76
CA ASP A 79 -8.29 -30.28 23.48
C ASP A 79 -7.84 -29.83 24.88
N GLN A 80 -7.39 -30.81 25.68
CA GLN A 80 -6.96 -30.59 27.06
C GLN A 80 -5.78 -29.60 27.16
N GLU A 81 -4.84 -29.66 26.22
CA GLU A 81 -3.64 -28.82 26.24
C GLU A 81 -3.99 -27.33 26.09
N VAL A 82 -5.00 -26.97 25.29
CA VAL A 82 -5.50 -25.59 25.20
C VAL A 82 -5.88 -25.07 26.59
N VAL A 83 -6.60 -25.86 27.37
CA VAL A 83 -7.06 -25.48 28.71
C VAL A 83 -5.89 -25.39 29.68
N ASP A 84 -4.97 -26.35 29.63
CA ASP A 84 -3.80 -26.41 30.52
C ASP A 84 -2.83 -25.24 30.28
N LEU A 85 -2.71 -24.76 29.04
CA LEU A 85 -1.85 -23.63 28.65
C LEU A 85 -2.53 -22.26 28.77
N THR A 86 -3.84 -22.22 29.03
CA THR A 86 -4.56 -20.95 29.11
C THR A 86 -4.26 -20.23 30.41
N ASP A 87 -3.82 -18.97 30.29
CA ASP A 87 -3.69 -18.02 31.39
C ASP A 87 -4.21 -16.64 30.94
N GLY A 88 -4.65 -15.79 31.85
CA GLY A 88 -5.18 -14.45 31.55
C GLY A 88 -6.59 -14.43 30.99
N SER A 89 -6.88 -13.51 30.03
CA SER A 89 -8.23 -13.37 29.45
C SER A 89 -8.62 -14.61 28.66
N HIS A 90 -9.84 -15.11 28.85
CA HIS A 90 -10.33 -16.36 28.26
C HIS A 90 -11.86 -16.42 28.31
N ILE A 91 -12.48 -17.29 27.51
CA ILE A 91 -13.94 -17.56 27.51
C ILE A 91 -14.29 -18.89 28.20
N ALA A 92 -13.34 -19.41 28.98
CA ALA A 92 -13.43 -20.66 29.75
C ALA A 92 -13.84 -21.85 28.87
N LEU A 93 -13.14 -22.02 27.74
CA LEU A 93 -13.28 -23.21 26.89
C LEU A 93 -13.03 -24.50 27.69
N GLU A 94 -13.77 -25.56 27.36
CA GLU A 94 -13.65 -26.88 28.02
C GLU A 94 -13.09 -27.95 27.09
N PRO A 95 -12.37 -28.98 27.61
CA PRO A 95 -11.93 -30.10 26.79
C PRO A 95 -13.10 -30.85 26.16
N GLY A 96 -13.03 -31.06 24.85
CA GLY A 96 -14.09 -31.62 24.02
C GLY A 96 -15.23 -30.65 23.68
N GLU A 97 -15.11 -29.37 24.03
CA GLU A 97 -16.05 -28.34 23.56
C GLU A 97 -15.88 -28.10 22.06
N GLU A 98 -16.99 -27.95 21.35
CA GLU A 98 -17.04 -27.73 19.90
C GLU A 98 -17.59 -26.35 19.60
N LEU A 99 -16.84 -25.56 18.83
CA LEU A 99 -17.25 -24.25 18.32
C LEU A 99 -16.81 -24.07 16.88
N SER A 100 -17.53 -23.27 16.10
CA SER A 100 -17.03 -22.82 14.81
C SER A 100 -15.78 -21.96 14.96
N LEU A 101 -14.91 -21.97 13.96
CA LEU A 101 -13.75 -21.09 13.88
C LEU A 101 -14.18 -19.61 13.94
N GLU A 102 -15.33 -19.26 13.36
CA GLU A 102 -15.92 -17.92 13.49
C GLU A 102 -16.10 -17.49 14.96
N HIS A 103 -16.68 -18.34 15.80
CA HIS A 103 -16.91 -18.01 17.22
C HIS A 103 -15.59 -17.82 17.96
N LEU A 104 -14.58 -18.64 17.65
CA LEU A 104 -13.24 -18.49 18.22
C LEU A 104 -12.56 -17.20 17.78
N ILE A 105 -12.67 -16.81 16.50
CA ILE A 105 -12.10 -15.56 16.00
C ILE A 105 -12.79 -14.35 16.64
N ASN A 106 -14.12 -14.39 16.82
CA ASN A 106 -14.85 -13.36 17.55
C ASN A 106 -14.40 -13.29 19.03
N ALA A 107 -14.25 -14.42 19.71
CA ALA A 107 -13.69 -14.49 21.07
C ALA A 107 -12.28 -13.90 21.16
N LEU A 108 -11.43 -14.22 20.19
CA LEU A 108 -10.06 -13.73 20.08
C LEU A 108 -10.01 -12.20 19.91
N LEU A 109 -10.80 -11.64 19.00
CA LEU A 109 -10.69 -10.24 18.61
C LEU A 109 -11.51 -9.30 19.50
N ILE A 110 -12.66 -9.75 20.01
CA ILE A 110 -13.57 -8.95 20.85
C ILE A 110 -13.19 -9.11 22.33
N GLU A 111 -13.27 -10.33 22.88
CA GLU A 111 -12.98 -10.60 24.30
C GLU A 111 -11.49 -10.72 24.60
N SER A 112 -10.65 -10.73 23.56
CA SER A 112 -9.21 -10.92 23.71
C SER A 112 -8.84 -12.28 24.31
N ALA A 113 -9.64 -13.31 24.04
CA ALA A 113 -9.56 -14.62 24.67
C ALA A 113 -8.27 -15.40 24.26
N ASN A 114 -7.51 -15.86 25.25
CA ASN A 114 -6.24 -16.56 25.09
C ASN A 114 -6.43 -18.04 24.77
N ASP A 115 -7.44 -18.68 25.37
CA ASP A 115 -7.88 -20.04 25.04
C ASP A 115 -8.29 -20.14 23.56
N ALA A 116 -9.04 -19.16 23.05
CA ALA A 116 -9.37 -19.08 21.63
C ALA A 116 -8.12 -18.95 20.74
N ALA A 117 -7.12 -18.15 21.14
CA ALA A 117 -5.87 -18.01 20.39
C ALA A 117 -5.10 -19.33 20.27
N LEU A 118 -5.05 -20.12 21.35
CA LEU A 118 -4.39 -21.41 21.39
C LEU A 118 -5.16 -22.45 20.55
N ALA A 119 -6.49 -22.50 20.69
CA ALA A 119 -7.34 -23.38 19.90
C ALA A 119 -7.24 -23.10 18.40
N ILE A 120 -7.29 -21.82 18.00
CA ILE A 120 -7.10 -21.39 16.61
C ILE A 120 -5.73 -21.83 16.08
N ALA A 121 -4.66 -21.59 16.84
CA ALA A 121 -3.31 -21.94 16.41
C ALA A 121 -3.18 -23.45 16.12
N LYS A 122 -3.73 -24.28 17.01
CA LYS A 122 -3.71 -25.74 16.84
C LYS A 122 -4.60 -26.22 15.69
N HIS A 123 -5.78 -25.63 15.52
CA HIS A 123 -6.68 -25.95 14.40
C HIS A 123 -6.03 -25.66 13.04
N ILE A 124 -5.42 -24.48 12.90
CA ILE A 124 -4.87 -24.01 11.62
C ILE A 124 -3.56 -24.73 11.26
N SER A 125 -2.68 -24.99 12.23
CA SER A 125 -1.31 -25.46 11.95
C SER A 125 -0.96 -26.80 12.57
N GLY A 126 -1.90 -27.46 13.24
CA GLY A 126 -1.69 -28.71 13.98
C GLY A 126 -0.93 -28.56 15.30
N SER A 127 -0.18 -27.47 15.49
CA SER A 127 0.49 -27.13 16.75
C SER A 127 0.69 -25.62 16.89
N ILE A 128 0.91 -25.18 18.13
CA ILE A 128 1.19 -23.76 18.45
C ILE A 128 2.50 -23.31 17.80
N ASP A 129 3.54 -24.15 17.83
CA ASP A 129 4.86 -23.82 17.29
C ASP A 129 4.83 -23.59 15.78
N GLU A 130 4.11 -24.44 15.03
CA GLU A 130 3.95 -24.24 13.58
C GLU A 130 3.14 -22.97 13.28
N PHE A 131 2.12 -22.66 14.07
CA PHE A 131 1.37 -21.42 13.89
C PHE A 131 2.24 -20.18 14.16
N VAL A 132 3.10 -20.22 15.19
CA VAL A 132 4.05 -19.14 15.50
C VAL A 132 5.04 -18.91 14.34
N LYS A 133 5.46 -19.96 13.63
CA LYS A 133 6.26 -19.80 12.41
C LYS A 133 5.50 -19.02 11.35
N LEU A 134 4.24 -19.36 11.08
CA LEU A 134 3.39 -18.63 10.14
C LEU A 134 3.21 -17.16 10.54
N MET A 135 3.03 -16.87 11.83
CA MET A 135 2.96 -15.49 12.34
C MET A 135 4.22 -14.70 12.00
N ASN A 136 5.40 -15.28 12.21
CA ASN A 136 6.68 -14.64 11.93
C ASN A 136 6.97 -14.53 10.43
N GLU A 137 6.58 -15.52 9.63
CA GLU A 137 6.67 -15.46 8.16
C GLU A 137 5.78 -14.35 7.61
N LYS A 138 4.53 -14.25 8.07
CA LYS A 138 3.62 -13.18 7.68
C LYS A 138 4.16 -11.82 8.10
N ALA A 139 4.65 -11.67 9.33
CA ALA A 139 5.24 -10.42 9.81
C ALA A 139 6.37 -9.94 8.88
N LYS A 140 7.28 -10.84 8.49
CA LYS A 140 8.35 -10.54 7.52
C LYS A 140 7.80 -10.16 6.15
N ALA A 141 6.83 -10.91 5.64
CA ALA A 141 6.23 -10.67 4.32
C ALA A 141 5.57 -9.30 4.19
N ILE A 142 4.98 -8.78 5.28
CA ILE A 142 4.31 -7.46 5.30
C ILE A 142 5.22 -6.32 5.76
N GLY A 143 6.52 -6.59 6.00
CA GLY A 143 7.51 -5.57 6.38
C GLY A 143 7.62 -5.28 7.88
N ALA A 144 6.95 -6.03 8.75
CA ALA A 144 7.09 -5.95 10.22
C ALA A 144 8.37 -6.68 10.69
N LEU A 145 9.53 -6.14 10.30
CA LEU A 145 10.84 -6.79 10.43
C LEU A 145 11.44 -6.78 11.85
N ASN A 146 10.89 -5.97 12.76
CA ASN A 146 11.36 -5.83 14.14
C ASN A 146 10.49 -6.60 15.14
N THR A 147 9.59 -7.44 14.65
CA THR A 147 8.67 -8.26 15.42
C THR A 147 9.15 -9.70 15.50
N ASN A 148 9.02 -10.29 16.68
CA ASN A 148 9.17 -11.72 16.89
C ASN A 148 8.03 -12.21 17.79
N PHE A 149 7.26 -13.18 17.28
CA PHE A 149 6.24 -13.88 18.03
C PHE A 149 6.78 -15.19 18.56
N VAL A 150 6.40 -15.54 19.79
CA VAL A 150 6.67 -16.86 20.39
C VAL A 150 5.40 -17.57 20.85
N ASN A 151 4.24 -16.90 20.77
CA ASN A 151 2.94 -17.42 21.15
C ASN A 151 1.83 -16.66 20.38
N PRO A 152 0.61 -17.21 20.27
CA PRO A 152 -0.48 -16.59 19.51
C PRO A 152 -1.30 -15.57 20.32
N ASN A 153 -1.06 -15.45 21.63
CA ASN A 153 -1.94 -14.71 22.54
C ASN A 153 -1.33 -13.41 23.07
N GLY A 154 -0.01 -13.25 23.02
CA GLY A 154 0.72 -12.10 23.51
C GLY A 154 1.05 -12.13 25.00
N LEU A 155 1.03 -13.32 25.63
CA LEU A 155 1.56 -13.47 26.99
C LEU A 155 3.06 -13.12 27.01
N PRO A 156 3.57 -12.53 28.11
CA PRO A 156 4.94 -12.03 28.16
C PRO A 156 5.97 -13.15 28.01
N HIS A 157 6.96 -12.91 27.16
CA HIS A 157 8.17 -13.71 27.00
C HIS A 157 9.26 -12.80 26.45
N GLU A 158 10.51 -12.93 26.90
CA GLU A 158 11.59 -11.97 26.60
C GLU A 158 11.83 -11.79 25.09
N GLU A 159 11.65 -12.85 24.31
CA GLU A 159 11.77 -12.80 22.85
C GLU A 159 10.47 -12.37 22.14
N HIS A 160 9.35 -12.26 22.84
CA HIS A 160 8.06 -11.85 22.28
C HIS A 160 7.95 -10.32 22.26
N LEU A 161 8.50 -9.71 21.22
CA LEU A 161 8.63 -8.27 21.10
C LEU A 161 8.13 -7.77 19.75
N SER A 162 7.62 -6.55 19.72
CA SER A 162 7.22 -5.84 18.51
C SER A 162 7.52 -4.34 18.66
N THR A 163 7.15 -3.54 17.67
CA THR A 163 7.32 -2.08 17.67
C THR A 163 6.01 -1.39 17.30
N ALA A 164 5.87 -0.11 17.62
CA ALA A 164 4.69 0.65 17.21
C ALA A 164 4.55 0.70 15.68
N TYR A 165 5.67 0.83 14.96
CA TYR A 165 5.70 0.81 13.50
C TYR A 165 5.21 -0.53 12.93
N ASP A 166 5.75 -1.64 13.43
CA ASP A 166 5.40 -2.98 12.96
C ASP A 166 3.92 -3.31 13.24
N LEU A 167 3.41 -2.93 14.41
CA LEU A 167 1.99 -3.10 14.74
C LEU A 167 1.08 -2.24 13.85
N ALA A 168 1.55 -1.06 13.42
CA ALA A 168 0.81 -0.24 12.46
C ALA A 168 0.75 -0.92 11.07
N LEU A 169 1.84 -1.56 10.63
CA LEU A 169 1.85 -2.36 9.39
C LEU A 169 0.92 -3.58 9.49
N MET A 170 0.95 -4.30 10.61
CA MET A 170 0.06 -5.42 10.87
C MET A 170 -1.41 -5.00 10.86
N ALA A 171 -1.73 -3.87 11.51
CA ALA A 171 -3.09 -3.35 11.50
C ALA A 171 -3.53 -2.87 10.12
N LYS A 172 -2.66 -2.20 9.35
CA LYS A 172 -2.96 -1.84 7.96
C LYS A 172 -3.33 -3.09 7.17
N TYR A 173 -2.45 -4.09 7.19
CA TYR A 173 -2.65 -5.33 6.47
C TYR A 173 -3.95 -6.03 6.88
N ALA A 174 -4.18 -6.21 8.18
CA ALA A 174 -5.39 -6.86 8.69
C ALA A 174 -6.67 -6.08 8.33
N MET A 175 -6.63 -4.74 8.38
CA MET A 175 -7.76 -3.89 8.03
C MET A 175 -8.04 -3.84 6.52
N GLU A 176 -7.21 -4.42 5.64
CA GLU A 176 -7.56 -4.61 4.23
C GLU A 176 -8.58 -5.75 4.05
N ASN A 177 -8.62 -6.70 4.98
CA ASN A 177 -9.58 -7.81 4.98
C ASN A 177 -10.95 -7.37 5.54
N GLU A 178 -12.01 -7.57 4.76
CA GLU A 178 -13.37 -7.15 5.12
C GLU A 178 -13.89 -7.86 6.38
N THR A 179 -13.74 -9.18 6.47
CA THR A 179 -14.17 -9.96 7.64
C THR A 179 -13.47 -9.48 8.92
N PHE A 180 -12.16 -9.21 8.86
CA PHE A 180 -11.42 -8.68 10.00
C PHE A 180 -11.98 -7.32 10.44
N ARG A 181 -12.20 -6.40 9.49
CA ARG A 181 -12.81 -5.08 9.77
C ARG A 181 -14.19 -5.21 10.42
N GLU A 182 -15.03 -6.09 9.89
CA GLU A 182 -16.39 -6.31 10.40
C GLU A 182 -16.39 -6.82 11.85
N ILE A 183 -15.42 -7.64 12.24
CA ILE A 183 -15.31 -8.13 13.62
C ILE A 183 -14.80 -7.03 14.55
N VAL A 184 -13.68 -6.37 14.22
CA VAL A 184 -13.01 -5.44 15.16
C VAL A 184 -13.75 -4.11 15.35
N LYS A 185 -14.67 -3.75 14.46
CA LYS A 185 -15.56 -2.60 14.64
C LYS A 185 -16.68 -2.86 15.66
N ASN A 186 -16.98 -4.12 15.98
CA ASN A 186 -17.98 -4.49 16.97
C ASN A 186 -17.39 -4.43 18.39
N TYR A 187 -18.22 -4.08 19.36
CA TYR A 187 -17.85 -4.10 20.78
C TYR A 187 -18.58 -5.17 21.59
N THR A 188 -19.46 -5.95 20.95
CA THR A 188 -20.17 -7.10 21.54
C THR A 188 -20.35 -8.21 20.52
N TYR A 189 -20.42 -9.45 21.01
CA TYR A 189 -20.83 -10.62 20.23
C TYR A 189 -21.38 -11.68 21.16
N THR A 190 -22.31 -12.51 20.70
CA THR A 190 -22.89 -13.59 21.51
C THR A 190 -22.55 -14.93 20.88
N ILE A 191 -21.80 -15.76 21.61
CA ILE A 191 -21.54 -17.15 21.23
C ILE A 191 -22.74 -17.98 21.69
N PRO A 192 -23.36 -18.78 20.79
CA PRO A 192 -24.48 -19.64 21.15
C PRO A 192 -24.08 -20.76 22.13
N ILE A 193 -25.09 -21.45 22.65
CA ILE A 193 -24.93 -22.67 23.45
C ILE A 193 -24.10 -23.70 22.68
N THR A 194 -23.16 -24.36 23.37
CA THR A 194 -22.29 -25.39 22.80
C THR A 194 -22.64 -26.77 23.37
N ASN A 195 -21.98 -27.82 22.90
CA ASN A 195 -22.09 -29.17 23.45
C ASN A 195 -21.65 -29.28 24.92
N LYS A 196 -20.89 -28.29 25.46
CA LYS A 196 -20.41 -28.27 26.85
C LYS A 196 -21.01 -27.15 27.70
N LYS A 197 -21.44 -26.04 27.10
CA LYS A 197 -22.00 -24.88 27.82
C LYS A 197 -23.49 -24.78 27.60
N SER A 198 -24.28 -24.84 28.67
CA SER A 198 -25.74 -24.73 28.63
C SER A 198 -26.29 -23.30 28.55
N GLN A 199 -25.41 -22.30 28.42
CA GLN A 199 -25.76 -20.87 28.35
C GLN A 199 -24.92 -20.21 27.25
N GLU A 200 -25.50 -19.19 26.62
CA GLU A 200 -24.78 -18.32 25.69
C GLU A 200 -23.68 -17.54 26.41
N ARG A 201 -22.59 -17.22 25.70
CA ARG A 201 -21.51 -16.36 26.21
C ARG A 201 -21.55 -15.01 25.50
N ASN A 202 -21.76 -13.95 26.28
CA ASN A 202 -21.69 -12.58 25.77
C ASN A 202 -20.26 -12.06 25.90
N LEU A 203 -19.68 -11.67 24.77
CA LEU A 203 -18.37 -11.06 24.65
C LEU A 203 -18.50 -9.55 24.67
N TRP A 204 -17.49 -8.88 25.24
CA TRP A 204 -17.41 -7.45 25.35
C TRP A 204 -16.00 -6.93 25.05
N SER A 205 -15.90 -5.99 24.11
CA SER A 205 -14.61 -5.43 23.73
C SER A 205 -14.05 -4.52 24.82
N ALA A 206 -12.78 -4.72 25.15
CA ALA A 206 -12.01 -3.79 25.96
C ALA A 206 -11.65 -2.49 25.21
N ASN A 207 -11.91 -2.39 23.89
CA ASN A 207 -11.66 -1.17 23.12
C ASN A 207 -12.75 -0.12 23.38
N ARG A 208 -12.54 0.67 24.43
CA ARG A 208 -13.51 1.67 24.89
C ARG A 208 -13.70 2.85 23.93
N LEU A 209 -12.81 3.05 22.95
CA LEU A 209 -12.94 4.09 21.92
C LEU A 209 -14.20 3.89 21.05
N LEU A 210 -14.76 2.68 20.99
CA LEU A 210 -15.93 2.36 20.18
C LEU A 210 -17.25 2.83 20.83
N TYR A 211 -17.35 2.81 22.17
CA TYR A 211 -18.65 2.93 22.85
C TYR A 211 -18.66 3.75 24.15
N SER A 212 -17.53 3.97 24.81
CA SER A 212 -17.51 4.45 26.21
C SER A 212 -17.83 5.94 26.34
N THR A 213 -18.83 6.27 27.15
CA THR A 213 -19.19 7.65 27.53
C THR A 213 -18.39 8.20 28.71
N GLU A 214 -17.54 7.40 29.35
CA GLU A 214 -16.65 7.87 30.41
C GLU A 214 -15.74 8.99 29.91
N ARG A 215 -15.43 9.98 30.76
CA ARG A 215 -14.62 11.15 30.38
C ARG A 215 -13.15 11.01 30.77
N ILE A 216 -12.29 11.53 29.91
CA ILE A 216 -10.84 11.66 30.08
C ILE A 216 -10.40 13.09 29.81
N ASN A 217 -9.24 13.48 30.36
CA ASN A 217 -8.61 14.75 30.05
C ASN A 217 -7.71 14.61 28.81
N VAL A 218 -7.97 15.41 27.78
CA VAL A 218 -7.13 15.57 26.60
C VAL A 218 -6.75 17.05 26.49
N ASN A 219 -5.48 17.37 26.73
CA ASN A 219 -4.93 18.74 26.66
C ASN A 219 -5.70 19.79 27.48
N GLY A 220 -6.20 19.42 28.66
CA GLY A 220 -6.98 20.30 29.54
C GLY A 220 -8.49 20.25 29.30
N THR A 221 -8.95 19.60 28.24
CA THR A 221 -10.37 19.46 27.91
C THR A 221 -10.88 18.08 28.31
N GLN A 222 -11.99 18.05 29.05
CA GLN A 222 -12.68 16.81 29.35
C GLN A 222 -13.44 16.34 28.11
N THR A 223 -13.19 15.12 27.63
CA THR A 223 -13.85 14.53 26.46
C THR A 223 -14.24 13.08 26.75
N THR A 224 -15.21 12.52 26.04
CA THR A 224 -15.55 11.10 26.17
C THR A 224 -14.44 10.22 25.62
N ILE A 225 -14.24 9.02 26.18
CA ILE A 225 -13.29 8.06 25.62
C ILE A 225 -13.69 7.69 24.18
N LYS A 226 -14.97 7.50 23.91
CA LYS A 226 -15.47 7.26 22.55
C LYS A 226 -14.92 8.33 21.60
N TYR A 227 -14.33 7.91 20.49
CA TYR A 227 -13.81 8.78 19.45
C TYR A 227 -14.53 8.48 18.13
N GLU A 228 -15.23 9.47 17.59
CA GLU A 228 -16.02 9.29 16.37
C GLU A 228 -15.11 9.06 15.16
N GLY A 229 -15.41 8.04 14.34
CA GLY A 229 -14.56 7.62 13.22
C GLY A 229 -13.60 6.46 13.56
N VAL A 230 -13.44 6.11 14.85
CA VAL A 230 -12.70 4.89 15.22
C VAL A 230 -13.52 3.65 14.86
N ASN A 231 -12.86 2.71 14.18
CA ASN A 231 -13.47 1.47 13.69
C ASN A 231 -12.64 0.21 14.03
N GLY A 232 -11.78 0.28 15.04
CA GLY A 232 -10.91 -0.82 15.48
C GLY A 232 -9.74 -0.32 16.36
N VAL A 233 -8.69 -1.10 16.62
CA VAL A 233 -8.50 -2.50 16.24
C VAL A 233 -8.36 -3.37 17.48
N LYS A 234 -7.33 -3.14 18.31
CA LYS A 234 -7.04 -4.06 19.43
C LYS A 234 -6.33 -3.39 20.59
N THR A 235 -6.82 -3.65 21.79
CA THR A 235 -6.16 -3.36 23.07
C THR A 235 -5.23 -4.49 23.51
N GLY A 236 -4.24 -4.16 24.34
CA GLY A 236 -3.43 -5.13 25.05
C GLY A 236 -2.95 -4.60 26.39
N TYR A 237 -2.89 -5.49 27.39
CA TYR A 237 -2.34 -5.17 28.70
C TYR A 237 -1.68 -6.40 29.31
N THR A 238 -0.49 -6.20 29.87
CA THR A 238 0.14 -7.07 30.88
C THR A 238 0.91 -6.15 31.83
N ILE A 239 1.33 -6.67 32.98
CA ILE A 239 2.18 -5.89 33.90
C ILE A 239 3.47 -5.44 33.20
N ALA A 240 4.08 -6.32 32.39
CA ALA A 240 5.33 -6.03 31.68
C ALA A 240 5.15 -5.06 30.50
N ALA A 241 4.03 -5.16 29.78
CA ALA A 241 3.77 -4.34 28.59
C ALA A 241 3.21 -2.96 28.91
N GLY A 242 2.56 -2.77 30.07
CA GLY A 242 1.70 -1.62 30.30
C GLY A 242 0.47 -1.66 29.39
N GLN A 243 -0.20 -0.52 29.20
CA GLN A 243 -1.33 -0.40 28.27
C GLN A 243 -0.84 -0.19 26.84
N CYS A 244 -1.35 -1.02 25.93
CA CYS A 244 -1.09 -0.96 24.50
C CYS A 244 -2.41 -0.83 23.74
N LEU A 245 -2.43 -0.05 22.68
CA LEU A 245 -3.61 0.14 21.85
C LEU A 245 -3.20 0.41 20.40
N VAL A 246 -3.78 -0.37 19.49
CA VAL A 246 -3.73 -0.17 18.06
C VAL A 246 -5.12 0.23 17.59
N THR A 247 -5.22 1.40 16.98
CA THR A 247 -6.49 2.05 16.60
C THR A 247 -6.50 2.33 15.12
N SER A 248 -7.61 1.97 14.46
CA SER A 248 -7.91 2.39 13.10
C SER A 248 -8.98 3.48 13.14
N TYR A 249 -8.83 4.47 12.29
CA TYR A 249 -9.71 5.63 12.18
C TYR A 249 -9.99 5.93 10.71
N GLU A 250 -11.27 6.10 10.37
CA GLU A 250 -11.69 6.53 9.05
C GLU A 250 -12.84 7.54 9.15
N LYS A 251 -12.55 8.80 8.78
CA LYS A 251 -13.56 9.88 8.71
C LYS A 251 -12.99 11.06 7.91
N ASP A 252 -13.85 11.82 7.24
CA ASP A 252 -13.50 13.09 6.59
C ASP A 252 -12.30 13.01 5.63
N GLY A 253 -12.16 11.88 4.91
CA GLY A 253 -11.09 11.64 3.95
C GLY A 253 -9.76 11.15 4.56
N HIS A 254 -9.68 11.06 5.89
CA HIS A 254 -8.55 10.48 6.61
C HIS A 254 -8.75 8.98 6.80
N LYS A 255 -7.70 8.20 6.54
CA LYS A 255 -7.59 6.79 6.92
C LYS A 255 -6.31 6.63 7.71
N LEU A 256 -6.41 6.53 9.02
CA LEU A 256 -5.28 6.62 9.93
C LEU A 256 -5.16 5.36 10.79
N ILE A 257 -3.91 5.00 11.10
CA ILE A 257 -3.61 4.03 12.14
C ILE A 257 -2.77 4.71 13.22
N ALA A 258 -3.26 4.67 14.45
CA ALA A 258 -2.57 5.15 15.63
C ALA A 258 -2.19 3.97 16.53
N VAL A 259 -0.92 3.88 16.90
CA VAL A 259 -0.43 2.88 17.86
C VAL A 259 0.23 3.58 19.02
N VAL A 260 -0.08 3.14 20.24
CA VAL A 260 0.61 3.55 21.47
C VAL A 260 0.94 2.29 22.27
N LEU A 261 2.20 2.20 22.71
CA LEU A 261 2.70 1.10 23.53
C LEU A 261 3.19 1.61 24.88
N LYS A 262 2.98 0.77 25.91
CA LYS A 262 3.46 1.00 27.27
C LYS A 262 3.02 2.35 27.84
N SER A 263 1.73 2.67 27.68
CA SER A 263 1.06 3.75 28.40
C SER A 263 0.54 3.25 29.76
N SER A 264 -0.09 4.14 30.52
CA SER A 264 -0.59 3.83 31.87
C SER A 264 -2.08 4.14 32.03
N GLY A 265 -2.82 3.16 32.56
CA GLY A 265 -4.24 3.31 32.89
C GLY A 265 -5.07 3.89 31.75
N LYS A 266 -5.83 4.95 32.03
CA LYS A 266 -6.70 5.62 31.05
C LYS A 266 -5.94 6.57 30.10
N ASN A 267 -4.66 6.84 30.37
CA ASN A 267 -3.87 7.74 29.51
C ASN A 267 -3.67 7.17 28.11
N ILE A 268 -3.78 5.85 27.93
CA ILE A 268 -3.76 5.23 26.60
C ILE A 268 -4.82 5.84 25.67
N TYR A 269 -6.01 6.15 26.20
CA TYR A 269 -7.08 6.76 25.41
C TYR A 269 -6.82 8.24 25.13
N SER A 270 -6.26 8.98 26.09
CA SER A 270 -5.88 10.38 25.83
C SER A 270 -4.71 10.48 24.86
N ASP A 271 -3.75 9.54 24.89
CA ASP A 271 -2.66 9.44 23.92
C ASP A 271 -3.21 9.21 22.50
N ILE A 272 -4.15 8.29 22.32
CA ILE A 272 -4.80 8.06 21.01
C ILE A 272 -5.58 9.30 20.55
N HIS A 273 -6.36 9.94 21.43
CA HIS A 273 -7.07 11.19 21.09
C HIS A 273 -6.09 12.27 20.60
N LYS A 274 -4.95 12.45 21.28
CA LYS A 274 -3.92 13.42 20.90
C LYS A 274 -3.35 13.11 19.51
N LEU A 275 -3.04 11.85 19.22
CA LEU A 275 -2.55 11.43 17.91
C LEU A 275 -3.58 11.69 16.81
N LEU A 276 -4.81 11.22 16.98
CA LEU A 276 -5.86 11.41 15.97
C LEU A 276 -6.16 12.89 15.74
N ASN A 277 -6.29 13.68 16.81
CA ASN A 277 -6.48 15.13 16.71
C ASN A 277 -5.32 15.81 15.98
N TYR A 278 -4.07 15.39 16.23
CA TYR A 278 -2.91 15.91 15.52
C TYR A 278 -3.01 15.63 14.01
N GLY A 279 -3.34 14.39 13.63
CA GLY A 279 -3.53 14.00 12.23
C GLY A 279 -4.62 14.80 11.53
N THR A 280 -5.81 14.88 12.12
CA THR A 280 -6.97 15.55 11.49
C THR A 280 -6.83 17.08 11.48
N ASN A 281 -6.14 17.67 12.46
CA ASN A 281 -6.01 19.11 12.55
C ASN A 281 -4.90 19.64 11.64
N ASN A 282 -3.79 18.91 11.49
CA ASN A 282 -2.61 19.41 10.79
C ASN A 282 -2.43 18.88 9.37
N PHE A 283 -3.07 17.74 9.05
CA PHE A 283 -2.97 17.14 7.73
C PHE A 283 -4.30 17.19 7.00
N GLU A 284 -4.24 17.13 5.68
CA GLU A 284 -5.41 16.99 4.83
C GLU A 284 -5.06 16.16 3.60
N LYS A 285 -6.06 15.44 3.08
CA LYS A 285 -5.93 14.69 1.84
C LYS A 285 -6.20 15.63 0.67
N VAL A 286 -5.15 16.00 -0.05
CA VAL A 286 -5.24 16.89 -1.22
C VAL A 286 -5.16 16.11 -2.51
N LYS A 287 -5.84 16.62 -3.53
CA LYS A 287 -5.73 16.13 -4.91
C LYS A 287 -4.52 16.80 -5.57
N ILE A 288 -3.43 16.06 -5.71
CA ILE A 288 -2.17 16.55 -6.31
C ILE A 288 -2.10 16.30 -7.82
N GLY A 289 -2.90 15.34 -8.30
CA GLY A 289 -3.00 14.99 -9.71
C GLY A 289 -4.44 14.89 -10.17
N TYR A 290 -4.71 15.41 -11.36
CA TYR A 290 -6.01 15.31 -12.03
C TYR A 290 -5.89 14.27 -13.13
N GLY A 291 -6.79 13.30 -13.19
CA GLY A 291 -6.93 12.36 -14.29
C GLY A 291 -7.39 13.08 -15.56
N ASN A 292 -6.99 12.55 -16.71
CA ASN A 292 -7.22 13.15 -18.03
C ASN A 292 -6.61 14.57 -18.19
N LYS A 293 -5.65 14.96 -17.34
CA LYS A 293 -4.88 16.19 -17.51
C LYS A 293 -3.96 16.01 -18.71
N PHE A 294 -4.09 16.87 -19.72
CA PHE A 294 -3.14 16.96 -20.81
C PHE A 294 -1.75 17.31 -20.28
N ILE A 295 -0.76 16.49 -20.61
CA ILE A 295 0.63 16.70 -20.21
C ILE A 295 1.44 17.30 -21.34
N ASP A 296 1.54 16.59 -22.47
CA ASP A 296 2.26 17.07 -23.65
C ASP A 296 1.93 16.23 -24.89
N ASN A 297 2.40 16.67 -26.05
CA ASN A 297 2.49 15.86 -27.25
C ASN A 297 3.87 15.17 -27.30
N PHE A 298 3.88 13.85 -27.23
CA PHE A 298 5.10 13.04 -27.21
C PHE A 298 5.50 12.68 -28.64
N PRO A 299 6.76 12.89 -29.05
CA PRO A 299 7.22 12.49 -30.37
C PRO A 299 7.21 10.97 -30.51
N VAL A 300 6.80 10.49 -31.69
CA VAL A 300 6.70 9.07 -32.02
C VAL A 300 7.54 8.77 -33.25
N GLU A 301 8.54 7.91 -33.06
CA GLU A 301 9.37 7.40 -34.14
C GLU A 301 8.63 6.33 -34.94
N ASN A 302 8.87 6.31 -36.26
CA ASN A 302 8.30 5.34 -37.20
C ASN A 302 6.77 5.26 -37.21
N GLY A 303 6.06 6.25 -36.65
CA GLY A 303 4.59 6.31 -36.60
C GLY A 303 3.97 7.04 -37.80
N VAL A 304 2.79 6.59 -38.24
CA VAL A 304 1.99 7.31 -39.26
C VAL A 304 1.63 8.73 -38.83
N ILE A 305 1.58 8.97 -37.53
CA ILE A 305 1.47 10.30 -36.90
C ILE A 305 2.75 10.51 -36.08
N PRO A 306 3.44 11.66 -36.23
CA PRO A 306 4.74 11.88 -35.59
C PRO A 306 4.66 12.26 -34.10
N PHE A 307 3.45 12.43 -33.54
CA PHE A 307 3.23 12.78 -32.14
C PHE A 307 1.96 12.12 -31.59
N VAL A 308 1.92 11.90 -30.28
CA VAL A 308 0.72 11.49 -29.55
C VAL A 308 0.48 12.35 -28.32
N ALA A 309 -0.76 12.79 -28.11
CA ALA A 309 -1.11 13.49 -26.89
C ALA A 309 -1.11 12.51 -25.71
N GLY A 310 -0.37 12.86 -24.66
CA GLY A 310 -0.34 12.13 -23.40
C GLY A 310 -1.19 12.80 -22.33
N ILE A 311 -2.00 12.01 -21.64
CA ILE A 311 -2.83 12.45 -20.52
C ILE A 311 -2.51 11.61 -19.27
N THR A 312 -2.68 12.16 -18.08
CA THR A 312 -2.63 11.38 -16.84
C THR A 312 -3.75 10.35 -16.79
N LYS A 313 -3.42 9.14 -16.33
CA LYS A 313 -4.35 8.01 -16.29
C LYS A 313 -5.47 8.20 -15.25
N SER A 314 -5.14 8.73 -14.08
CA SER A 314 -6.06 8.82 -12.95
C SER A 314 -5.77 10.04 -12.09
N ASP A 315 -6.78 10.39 -11.29
CA ASP A 315 -6.59 11.29 -10.16
C ASP A 315 -5.54 10.74 -9.19
N THR A 316 -4.82 11.64 -8.53
CA THR A 316 -3.80 11.30 -7.54
C THR A 316 -4.03 12.13 -6.29
N TYR A 317 -4.08 11.46 -5.14
CA TYR A 317 -4.31 12.07 -3.84
C TYR A 317 -3.13 11.77 -2.93
N TYR A 318 -2.85 12.69 -2.01
CA TYR A 318 -1.80 12.52 -1.02
C TYR A 318 -2.19 13.22 0.28
N ILE A 319 -1.83 12.64 1.42
CA ILE A 319 -1.98 13.30 2.72
C ILE A 319 -0.77 14.19 2.95
N VAL A 320 -1.01 15.47 3.19
CA VAL A 320 0.07 16.43 3.39
C VAL A 320 -0.25 17.32 4.57
N GLU A 321 0.78 17.81 5.23
CA GLU A 321 0.63 18.87 6.22
C GLU A 321 0.05 20.11 5.52
N LYS A 322 -1.00 20.71 6.10
CA LYS A 322 -1.73 21.84 5.51
C LYS A 322 -0.82 23.01 5.12
N SER A 323 0.26 23.22 5.88
CA SER A 323 1.26 24.27 5.64
C SER A 323 2.17 23.99 4.43
N LYS A 324 2.23 22.75 3.94
CA LYS A 324 3.17 22.27 2.93
C LYS A 324 2.53 21.96 1.58
N VAL A 325 1.21 22.17 1.43
CA VAL A 325 0.48 21.90 0.18
C VAL A 325 1.12 22.61 -1.02
N ASP A 326 1.49 23.88 -0.84
CA ASP A 326 2.08 24.71 -1.91
C ASP A 326 3.54 24.35 -2.25
N LEU A 327 4.17 23.45 -1.49
CA LEU A 327 5.55 22.99 -1.71
C LEU A 327 5.62 21.72 -2.58
N ILE A 328 4.48 21.24 -3.07
CA ILE A 328 4.42 20.04 -3.90
C ILE A 328 4.86 20.40 -5.32
N GLU A 329 5.91 19.74 -5.78
CA GLU A 329 6.48 19.90 -7.12
C GLU A 329 6.04 18.76 -8.04
N GLU A 330 5.72 19.09 -9.29
CA GLU A 330 5.42 18.12 -10.35
C GLU A 330 6.62 17.97 -11.29
N LYS A 331 7.08 16.74 -11.55
CA LYS A 331 8.13 16.41 -12.52
C LYS A 331 7.62 15.42 -13.55
N ILE A 332 7.74 15.77 -14.82
CA ILE A 332 7.29 14.93 -15.93
C ILE A 332 8.48 14.17 -16.51
N THR A 333 8.39 12.85 -16.52
CA THR A 333 9.35 11.96 -17.19
C THR A 333 8.77 11.53 -18.52
N LYS A 334 9.48 11.86 -19.61
CA LYS A 334 9.09 11.54 -20.98
C LYS A 334 9.95 10.39 -21.52
N ASN A 335 9.30 9.39 -22.11
CA ASN A 335 9.99 8.31 -22.80
C ASN A 335 10.12 8.65 -24.29
N THR A 336 11.18 8.16 -24.94
CA THR A 336 11.20 8.05 -26.40
C THR A 336 10.16 7.01 -26.81
N LEU A 337 9.27 7.37 -27.74
CA LEU A 337 8.20 6.49 -28.18
C LEU A 337 8.46 6.00 -29.60
N GLU A 338 8.21 4.72 -29.83
CA GLU A 338 8.28 4.09 -31.15
C GLU A 338 6.93 3.43 -31.47
N ALA A 339 6.48 3.56 -32.71
CA ALA A 339 5.27 2.90 -33.18
C ALA A 339 5.47 1.36 -33.29
N PRO A 340 4.42 0.54 -33.09
CA PRO A 340 3.05 0.95 -32.87
C PRO A 340 2.78 1.33 -31.40
N ILE A 341 1.90 2.31 -31.21
CA ILE A 341 1.41 2.72 -29.89
C ILE A 341 -0.09 2.41 -29.83
N SER A 342 -0.54 1.81 -28.73
CA SER A 342 -1.99 1.61 -28.49
C SER A 342 -2.58 2.74 -27.65
N LYS A 343 -3.85 3.07 -27.87
CA LYS A 343 -4.62 3.92 -26.98
C LYS A 343 -4.61 3.36 -25.56
N GLY A 344 -4.29 4.20 -24.58
CA GLY A 344 -4.15 3.80 -23.18
C GLY A 344 -2.78 3.21 -22.81
N GLN A 345 -1.86 3.04 -23.76
CA GLN A 345 -0.50 2.60 -23.48
C GLN A 345 0.23 3.64 -22.62
N VAL A 346 0.98 3.18 -21.61
CA VAL A 346 1.81 4.05 -20.76
C VAL A 346 3.00 4.56 -21.58
N ILE A 347 3.14 5.88 -21.66
CA ILE A 347 4.13 6.60 -22.48
C ILE A 347 5.03 7.53 -21.66
N GLY A 348 4.82 7.62 -20.35
CA GLY A 348 5.61 8.42 -19.43
C GLY A 348 5.02 8.40 -18.04
N LYS A 349 5.56 9.23 -17.15
CA LYS A 349 5.08 9.38 -15.77
C LYS A 349 5.09 10.83 -15.34
N VAL A 350 4.10 11.19 -14.52
CA VAL A 350 4.14 12.39 -13.69
C VAL A 350 4.52 11.95 -12.28
N GLU A 351 5.60 12.50 -11.76
CA GLU A 351 6.09 12.26 -10.42
C GLU A 351 5.85 13.50 -9.55
N TYR A 352 5.37 13.30 -8.34
CA TYR A 352 5.13 14.35 -7.37
C TYR A 352 6.19 14.30 -6.29
N TYR A 353 6.75 15.47 -5.95
CA TYR A 353 7.81 15.61 -4.95
C TYR A 353 7.38 16.61 -3.88
N LEU A 354 7.75 16.34 -2.63
CA LEU A 354 7.66 17.28 -1.52
C LEU A 354 9.03 17.37 -0.86
N GLU A 355 9.60 18.58 -0.80
CA GLU A 355 10.92 18.84 -0.21
C GLU A 355 12.02 17.90 -0.78
N GLY A 356 11.95 17.60 -2.09
CA GLY A 356 12.89 16.73 -2.79
C GLY A 356 12.64 15.22 -2.65
N ARG A 357 11.69 14.79 -1.80
CA ARG A 357 11.27 13.38 -1.69
C ARG A 357 10.11 13.10 -2.63
N LYS A 358 10.18 12.01 -3.40
CA LYS A 358 9.05 11.54 -4.22
C LYS A 358 7.93 11.05 -3.31
N ILE A 359 6.76 11.65 -3.42
CA ILE A 359 5.56 11.34 -2.60
C ILE A 359 4.52 10.50 -3.34
N SER A 360 4.46 10.62 -4.66
CA SER A 360 3.50 9.87 -5.49
C SER A 360 3.91 9.90 -6.96
N GLU A 361 3.24 9.09 -7.79
CA GLU A 361 3.35 9.13 -9.24
C GLU A 361 2.04 8.71 -9.91
N THR A 362 1.82 9.17 -11.15
CA THR A 362 0.75 8.69 -12.03
C THR A 362 1.27 8.44 -13.44
N ASP A 363 0.71 7.44 -14.10
CA ASP A 363 1.06 7.10 -15.48
C ASP A 363 0.53 8.15 -16.45
N ILE A 364 1.33 8.46 -17.47
CA ILE A 364 0.89 9.19 -18.65
C ILE A 364 0.52 8.15 -19.71
N ILE A 365 -0.70 8.22 -20.24
CA ILE A 365 -1.22 7.29 -21.23
C ILE A 365 -1.46 7.95 -22.57
N SER A 366 -1.30 7.18 -23.64
CA SER A 366 -1.62 7.58 -25.01
C SER A 366 -3.13 7.79 -25.18
N THR A 367 -3.51 8.86 -25.88
CA THR A 367 -4.91 9.18 -26.21
C THR A 367 -5.45 8.43 -27.43
N MET A 368 -4.57 7.85 -28.25
CA MET A 368 -4.93 7.19 -29.51
C MET A 368 -3.96 6.09 -29.91
N ASP A 369 -4.36 5.28 -30.89
CA ASP A 369 -3.47 4.35 -31.56
C ASP A 369 -2.59 5.08 -32.58
N ILE A 370 -1.32 4.66 -32.71
CA ILE A 370 -0.42 5.08 -33.78
C ILE A 370 0.19 3.85 -34.41
N ASP A 371 -0.17 3.61 -35.66
CA ASP A 371 0.39 2.53 -36.45
C ASP A 371 1.79 2.86 -36.97
N LEU A 372 2.54 1.82 -37.30
CA LEU A 372 3.82 1.93 -38.00
C LEU A 372 3.61 2.55 -39.40
N ILE A 373 4.56 3.40 -39.83
CA ILE A 373 4.65 3.83 -41.23
C ILE A 373 4.77 2.57 -42.10
N PRO A 374 3.88 2.37 -43.10
CA PRO A 374 3.97 1.22 -43.98
C PRO A 374 5.32 1.20 -44.71
N VAL A 375 6.06 0.10 -44.59
CA VAL A 375 7.30 -0.07 -45.37
C VAL A 375 6.92 -0.16 -46.85
N PRO A 376 7.43 0.73 -47.74
CA PRO A 376 7.07 0.69 -49.14
C PRO A 376 7.47 -0.65 -49.75
N THR A 377 6.51 -1.34 -50.37
CA THR A 377 6.80 -2.63 -51.02
C THR A 377 7.72 -2.42 -52.22
N LEU A 378 8.36 -3.49 -52.70
CA LEU A 378 9.18 -3.43 -53.93
C LEU A 378 8.37 -2.88 -55.12
N LEU A 379 7.08 -3.22 -55.17
CA LEU A 379 6.11 -2.75 -56.14
C LEU A 379 5.86 -1.24 -56.04
N ASP A 380 5.77 -0.67 -54.85
CA ASP A 380 5.60 0.77 -54.64
C ASP A 380 6.86 1.56 -55.05
N LYS A 381 8.04 0.99 -54.77
CA LYS A 381 9.32 1.55 -55.23
C LYS A 381 9.43 1.54 -56.76
N ILE A 382 8.91 0.51 -57.43
CA ILE A 382 8.89 0.43 -58.90
C ILE A 382 7.84 1.40 -59.48
N LYS A 383 6.62 1.44 -58.92
CA LYS A 383 5.54 2.34 -59.36
C LYS A 383 5.91 3.81 -59.22
N SER A 384 6.55 4.21 -58.12
CA SER A 384 7.02 5.59 -57.91
C SER A 384 8.06 6.04 -58.94
N LYS A 385 8.73 5.10 -59.62
CA LYS A 385 9.67 5.35 -60.71
C LYS A 385 9.11 5.06 -62.10
N TRP A 386 7.79 5.18 -62.29
CA TRP A 386 7.12 5.00 -63.59
C TRP A 386 7.74 5.84 -64.72
N TYR A 387 8.28 7.01 -64.40
CA TYR A 387 8.97 7.88 -65.35
C TYR A 387 10.21 7.22 -65.98
N LEU A 388 10.89 6.30 -65.28
CA LEU A 388 12.00 5.53 -65.85
C LEU A 388 11.50 4.55 -66.91
N ILE A 389 10.33 3.96 -66.71
CA ILE A 389 9.69 3.06 -67.69
C ILE A 389 9.30 3.87 -68.94
N VAL A 390 8.72 5.06 -68.74
CA VAL A 390 8.36 5.97 -69.85
C VAL A 390 9.61 6.47 -70.58
N PHE A 391 10.68 6.83 -69.87
CA PHE A 391 11.94 7.25 -70.48
C PHE A 391 12.58 6.13 -71.29
N LEU A 392 12.57 4.90 -70.77
CA LEU A 392 13.06 3.71 -71.48
C LEU A 392 12.27 3.47 -72.77
N LEU A 393 10.93 3.58 -72.71
CA LEU A 393 10.06 3.45 -73.88
C LEU A 393 10.37 4.53 -74.94
N LEU A 394 10.48 5.79 -74.54
CA LEU A 394 10.85 6.89 -75.45
C LEU A 394 12.23 6.69 -76.07
N PHE A 395 13.19 6.20 -75.28
CA PHE A 395 14.54 5.89 -75.74
C PHE A 395 14.53 4.74 -76.77
N LEU A 396 13.77 3.67 -76.52
CA LEU A 396 13.60 2.55 -77.45
C LEU A 396 12.90 2.99 -78.75
N ILE A 397 11.86 3.84 -78.66
CA ILE A 397 11.19 4.44 -79.83
C ILE A 397 12.20 5.27 -80.65
N ARG A 398 13.05 6.05 -79.99
CA ARG A 398 14.10 6.84 -80.65
C ARG A 398 15.13 5.95 -81.35
N LEU A 399 15.61 4.89 -80.70
CA LEU A 399 16.51 3.91 -81.30
C LEU A 399 15.87 3.20 -82.50
N TRP A 400 14.60 2.80 -82.37
CA TRP A 400 13.85 2.19 -83.46
C TRP A 400 13.71 3.12 -84.65
N ASN A 401 13.36 4.40 -84.43
CA ASN A 401 13.29 5.42 -85.48
C ASN A 401 14.64 5.68 -86.15
N LEU A 402 15.74 5.72 -85.38
CA LEU A 402 17.09 5.87 -85.91
C LEU A 402 17.49 4.65 -86.78
N ASN A 403 17.18 3.43 -86.33
CA ASN A 403 17.46 2.21 -87.07
C ASN A 403 16.62 2.12 -88.36
N ARG A 404 15.33 2.52 -88.29
CA ARG A 404 14.44 2.60 -89.45
C ARG A 404 14.93 3.64 -90.48
N ARG A 405 15.43 4.79 -90.02
CA ARG A 405 16.11 5.78 -90.88
C ARG A 405 17.37 5.21 -91.54
N ARG A 406 18.24 4.52 -90.77
CA ARG A 406 19.44 3.85 -91.32
C ARG A 406 19.07 2.80 -92.37
N LYS A 407 18.05 1.97 -92.15
CA LYS A 407 17.55 1.00 -93.15
C LYS A 407 16.98 1.68 -94.39
N ARG A 408 16.24 2.80 -94.27
CA ARG A 408 15.78 3.59 -95.43
C ARG A 408 16.93 4.21 -96.22
N TYR A 409 17.96 4.73 -95.56
CA TYR A 409 19.17 5.25 -96.21
C TYR A 409 19.95 4.15 -96.96
N ARG A 410 20.10 2.96 -96.35
CA ARG A 410 20.70 1.80 -97.03
C ARG A 410 19.90 1.38 -98.26
N ARG A 411 18.55 1.31 -98.18
CA ARG A 411 17.68 1.00 -99.33
C ARG A 411 17.80 2.04 -100.45
N ARG A 412 17.91 3.34 -100.13
CA ARG A 412 18.13 4.41 -101.12
C ARG A 412 19.51 4.34 -101.79
N ARG A 413 20.56 3.90 -101.09
CA ARG A 413 21.89 3.65 -101.71
C ARG A 413 21.88 2.44 -102.65
N THR A 414 21.11 1.39 -102.35
CA THR A 414 20.95 0.24 -103.27
C THR A 414 20.12 0.56 -104.52
N THR A 415 19.19 1.52 -104.48
CA THR A 415 18.44 1.97 -105.67
C THR A 415 19.20 2.98 -106.55
N LEU A 416 20.33 3.54 -106.07
CA LEU A 416 21.19 4.45 -106.85
C LEU A 416 22.38 3.73 -107.50
N PHE A 417 22.55 2.43 -107.27
CA PHE A 417 23.64 1.60 -107.80
C PHE A 417 23.18 0.20 -108.26
N GLY A 418 21.90 0.05 -108.63
CA GLY A 418 21.36 -1.15 -109.23
C GLY A 418 20.89 -0.85 -110.66
N THR A 419 21.56 -1.48 -111.61
CA THR A 419 21.26 -1.61 -113.06
C THR A 419 19.81 -1.93 -113.38
#